data_AF-A0A7W0GJU2-F1
#
_entry.id   AF-A0A7W0GJU2-F1
#
_cell.length_a   1.000
_cell.length_b   1.000
_cell.length_c   1.000
_cell.angle_alpha   90.00
_cell.angle_beta   90.00
_cell.angle_gamma   90.00
#
_symmetry.space_group_name_H-M   'P 1'
#
loop_
_entity.id
_entity.type
_entity.pdbx_description
1 polymer ?
#
loop_
_entity_poly.entity_id
_entity_poly.type
_entity_poly.pdbx_seq_one_letter_code
_entity_poly.pdbx_strand_id
1 'polypeptide(L)'
;MKIRAAVLETMDAVHPYETSRPLKIQELNLAPPGAAEILVRIRAAGLCHSDLSVINGDRPRPLPMALGHEAAGVVEQLGDGVHDLEVGDHVVLVFVPSCGHCNPCAEGRPALCEPGAAANGAGSLLSGARRITRNDQTIHHHLGCSAFATHAVVSRRSAIKIDRDLPFEHAALFGCAVLTGVGAVVNTAQVRAGTSVAVIG
;
A
#
# COMPACT_ATOMS: atom_id res chain seq x y z
N MET A 1 3.18 6.77 17.89
CA MET A 1 4.64 6.52 17.94
C MET A 1 5.37 7.39 16.93
N LYS A 2 6.70 7.54 17.06
CA LYS A 2 7.54 8.16 16.03
C LYS A 2 7.95 7.14 14.98
N ILE A 3 7.91 7.52 13.71
CA ILE A 3 8.36 6.71 12.57
C ILE A 3 9.25 7.55 11.66
N ARG A 4 10.07 6.90 10.84
CA ARG A 4 10.75 7.55 9.70
C ARG A 4 10.03 7.13 8.43
N ALA A 5 9.71 8.09 7.56
CA ALA A 5 9.04 7.82 6.28
C ALA A 5 9.55 8.73 5.16
N ALA A 6 9.45 8.26 3.92
CA ALA A 6 9.68 9.05 2.71
C ALA A 6 8.41 9.83 2.35
N VAL A 7 8.51 11.16 2.41
CA VAL A 7 7.38 12.08 2.14
C VAL A 7 7.63 12.85 0.86
N LEU A 8 6.61 12.89 0.02
CA LEU A 8 6.50 13.76 -1.13
C LEU A 8 5.77 15.04 -0.71
N GLU A 9 6.43 16.20 -0.84
CA GLU A 9 5.84 17.51 -0.52
C GLU A 9 5.19 18.18 -1.74
N THR A 10 5.83 18.02 -2.89
CA THR A 10 5.48 18.65 -4.17
C THR A 10 5.69 17.64 -5.31
N MET A 11 5.05 17.87 -6.45
CA MET A 11 5.15 17.03 -7.67
C MET A 11 5.83 17.76 -8.84
N ASP A 12 6.58 18.82 -8.56
CA ASP A 12 7.22 19.68 -9.55
C ASP A 12 8.70 19.32 -9.80
N ALA A 13 9.20 18.26 -9.15
CA ALA A 13 10.58 17.84 -9.28
C ALA A 13 10.88 17.28 -10.67
N VAL A 14 11.95 17.76 -11.28
CA VAL A 14 12.40 17.34 -12.60
C VAL A 14 13.46 16.24 -12.48
N HIS A 15 13.54 15.35 -13.48
CA HIS A 15 14.62 14.36 -13.57
C HIS A 15 16.00 15.03 -13.81
N PRO A 16 17.11 14.42 -13.34
CA PRO A 16 17.16 13.16 -12.58
C PRO A 16 16.91 13.35 -11.07
N TYR A 17 16.21 12.40 -10.45
CA TYR A 17 15.80 12.47 -9.03
C TYR A 17 16.92 12.33 -8.02
N GLU A 18 18.11 11.88 -8.43
CA GLU A 18 19.31 11.93 -7.60
C GLU A 18 19.69 13.38 -7.21
N THR A 19 19.38 14.32 -8.10
CA THR A 19 19.67 15.76 -7.96
C THR A 19 18.50 16.50 -7.33
N SER A 20 17.29 16.35 -7.89
CA SER A 20 16.11 17.11 -7.41
C SER A 20 15.54 16.57 -6.10
N ARG A 21 15.81 15.31 -5.74
CA ARG A 21 15.48 14.66 -4.46
C ARG A 21 14.04 14.98 -3.99
N PRO A 22 13.02 14.58 -4.77
CA PRO A 22 11.62 14.90 -4.46
C PRO A 22 11.13 14.31 -3.13
N LEU A 23 11.71 13.17 -2.72
CA LEU A 23 11.36 12.52 -1.47
C LEU A 23 12.30 12.93 -0.35
N LYS A 24 11.71 13.37 0.76
CA LYS A 24 12.44 13.69 1.99
C LYS A 24 12.14 12.63 3.03
N ILE A 25 13.20 12.03 3.59
CA ILE A 25 13.08 11.14 4.75
C ILE A 25 12.87 12.02 5.98
N GLN A 26 11.73 11.84 6.65
CA GLN A 26 11.30 12.68 7.76
C GLN A 26 10.83 11.84 8.93
N GLU A 27 10.96 12.39 10.14
CA GLU A 27 10.31 11.84 11.32
C GLU A 27 8.85 12.30 11.37
N LEU A 28 7.93 11.35 11.50
CA LEU A 28 6.48 11.59 11.56
C LEU A 28 5.89 10.98 12.84
N ASN A 29 4.72 11.47 13.23
CA ASN A 29 3.88 10.84 14.24
C ASN A 29 2.91 9.88 13.55
N LEU A 30 2.91 8.61 13.98
CA LEU A 30 1.94 7.60 13.59
C LEU A 30 1.01 7.30 14.77
N ALA A 31 -0.28 7.60 14.62
CA ALA A 31 -1.31 7.24 15.60
C ALA A 31 -1.48 5.70 15.65
N PRO A 32 -1.90 5.12 16.79
CA PRO A 32 -2.19 3.69 16.89
C PRO A 32 -3.32 3.27 15.92
N PRO A 33 -3.43 1.97 15.58
CA PRO A 33 -4.53 1.46 14.76
C PRO A 33 -5.88 1.67 15.45
N GLY A 34 -6.87 2.12 14.69
CA GLY A 34 -8.28 2.12 15.12
C GLY A 34 -9.00 0.82 14.79
N ALA A 35 -10.33 0.84 14.85
CA ALA A 35 -11.15 -0.33 14.52
C ALA A 35 -10.87 -0.84 13.09
N ALA A 36 -10.76 -2.16 12.95
CA ALA A 36 -10.43 -2.88 11.71
C ALA A 36 -9.12 -2.42 11.04
N GLU A 37 -8.20 -1.84 11.80
CA GLU A 37 -6.85 -1.48 11.37
C GLU A 37 -5.81 -2.31 12.14
N ILE A 38 -4.60 -2.40 11.59
CA ILE A 38 -3.46 -3.04 12.24
C ILE A 38 -2.22 -2.15 12.10
N LEU A 39 -1.31 -2.25 13.06
CA LEU A 39 0.05 -1.70 12.96
C LEU A 39 0.99 -2.77 12.45
N VAL A 40 1.74 -2.44 11.41
CA VAL A 40 2.73 -3.33 10.79
C VAL A 40 4.10 -2.68 10.86
N ARG A 41 5.10 -3.40 11.38
CA ARG A 41 6.51 -3.06 11.21
C ARG A 41 6.97 -3.51 9.84
N ILE A 42 7.33 -2.55 8.99
CA ILE A 42 7.75 -2.83 7.62
C ILE A 42 9.13 -3.48 7.64
N ARG A 43 9.28 -4.56 6.89
CA ARG A 43 10.53 -5.34 6.78
C ARG A 43 11.16 -5.24 5.40
N ALA A 44 10.33 -5.11 4.37
CA ALA A 44 10.75 -4.83 3.01
C ALA A 44 9.67 -3.99 2.30
N ALA A 45 10.12 -3.11 1.41
CA ALA A 45 9.26 -2.37 0.50
C ALA A 45 9.90 -2.32 -0.89
N GLY A 46 9.09 -2.57 -1.92
CA GLY A 46 9.48 -2.47 -3.31
C GLY A 46 9.22 -1.06 -3.86
N LEU A 47 10.11 -0.58 -4.73
CA LEU A 47 9.89 0.63 -5.50
C LEU A 47 9.23 0.27 -6.84
N CYS A 48 7.95 0.62 -7.00
CA CYS A 48 7.21 0.33 -8.21
C CYS A 48 7.13 1.58 -9.11
N HIS A 49 6.99 1.37 -10.43
CA HIS A 49 6.81 2.48 -11.37
C HIS A 49 5.59 3.35 -11.04
N SER A 50 4.56 2.77 -10.40
CA SER A 50 3.38 3.54 -9.94
C SER A 50 3.72 4.57 -8.86
N ASP A 51 4.76 4.34 -8.03
CA ASP A 51 5.23 5.36 -7.08
C ASP A 51 5.90 6.52 -7.83
N LEU A 52 6.69 6.21 -8.87
CA LEU A 52 7.33 7.22 -9.74
C LEU A 52 6.28 8.07 -10.46
N SER A 53 5.18 7.46 -10.93
CA SER A 53 4.07 8.18 -11.56
C SER A 53 3.37 9.17 -10.61
N VAL A 54 3.45 8.96 -9.29
CA VAL A 54 2.97 9.97 -8.32
C VAL A 54 3.99 11.08 -8.15
N ILE A 55 5.29 10.74 -8.11
CA ILE A 55 6.38 11.72 -7.95
C ILE A 55 6.45 12.69 -9.14
N ASN A 56 6.27 12.20 -10.37
CA ASN A 56 6.36 13.01 -11.59
C ASN A 56 5.04 13.71 -11.97
N GLY A 57 3.96 13.48 -11.22
CA GLY A 57 2.65 14.08 -11.47
C GLY A 57 1.78 13.42 -12.53
N ASP A 58 2.20 12.32 -13.17
CA ASP A 58 1.38 11.57 -14.14
C ASP A 58 0.12 10.97 -13.48
N ARG A 59 0.21 10.66 -12.18
CA ARG A 59 -0.89 10.23 -11.33
C ARG A 59 -1.01 11.19 -10.14
N PRO A 60 -1.67 12.34 -10.31
CA PRO A 60 -1.83 13.30 -9.23
C PRO A 60 -2.48 12.68 -7.99
N ARG A 61 -1.95 13.04 -6.84
CA ARG A 61 -2.42 12.64 -5.52
C ARG A 61 -2.44 13.86 -4.58
N PRO A 62 -3.21 13.80 -3.49
CA PRO A 62 -3.14 14.83 -2.46
C PRO A 62 -1.74 14.89 -1.80
N LEU A 63 -1.27 16.09 -1.46
CA LEU A 63 0.03 16.33 -0.82
C LEU A 63 -0.14 17.13 0.48
N PRO A 64 0.79 17.00 1.47
CA PRO A 64 1.95 16.10 1.46
C PRO A 64 1.57 14.63 1.70
N MET A 65 2.32 13.68 1.13
CA MET A 65 1.98 12.25 1.18
C MET A 65 3.18 11.37 1.52
N ALA A 66 2.97 10.38 2.40
CA ALA A 66 3.96 9.34 2.69
C ALA A 66 3.80 8.19 1.68
N LEU A 67 4.83 7.94 0.85
CA LEU A 67 4.75 7.02 -0.29
C LEU A 67 5.02 5.55 0.07
N GLY A 68 4.94 4.69 -0.96
CA GLY A 68 5.17 3.24 -0.90
C GLY A 68 3.88 2.45 -0.74
N HIS A 69 3.68 1.46 -1.61
CA HIS A 69 2.47 0.62 -1.60
C HIS A 69 2.74 -0.87 -1.76
N GLU A 70 3.98 -1.25 -2.10
CA GLU A 70 4.42 -2.62 -2.27
C GLU A 70 5.32 -2.99 -1.09
N ALA A 71 4.82 -3.78 -0.12
CA ALA A 71 5.57 -4.05 1.10
C ALA A 71 5.11 -5.31 1.85
N ALA A 72 6.00 -5.81 2.69
CA ALA A 72 5.73 -6.88 3.63
C ALA A 72 6.35 -6.58 5.00
N GLY A 73 5.76 -7.14 6.04
CA GLY A 73 6.13 -6.82 7.41
C GLY A 73 5.53 -7.75 8.45
N VAL A 74 5.67 -7.33 9.71
CA VAL A 74 5.19 -8.09 10.88
C VAL A 74 4.13 -7.28 11.60
N VAL A 75 3.02 -7.90 11.96
CA VAL A 75 1.96 -7.29 12.74
C VAL A 75 2.46 -7.02 14.16
N GLU A 76 2.36 -5.78 14.63
CA GLU A 76 2.79 -5.37 15.99
C GLU A 76 1.62 -5.00 16.91
N GLN A 77 0.51 -4.52 16.34
CA GLN A 77 -0.69 -4.18 17.10
C GLN A 77 -1.93 -4.42 16.26
N LEU A 78 -3.00 -4.88 16.92
CA LEU A 78 -4.32 -5.04 16.34
C LEU A 78 -5.24 -3.95 16.89
N GLY A 79 -6.05 -3.36 16.01
CA GLY A 79 -7.18 -2.54 16.42
C GLY A 79 -8.44 -3.37 16.67
N ASP A 80 -9.45 -2.73 17.24
CA ASP A 80 -10.72 -3.39 17.61
C ASP A 80 -11.39 -4.07 16.40
N GLY A 81 -11.96 -5.25 16.59
CA GLY A 81 -12.66 -6.00 15.55
C GLY A 81 -11.76 -6.80 14.61
N VAL A 82 -10.44 -6.81 14.81
CA VAL A 82 -9.52 -7.73 14.13
C VAL A 82 -9.41 -9.02 14.94
N HIS A 83 -9.89 -10.13 14.38
CA HIS A 83 -10.01 -11.42 15.10
C HIS A 83 -9.28 -12.59 14.40
N ASP A 84 -8.74 -12.34 13.21
CA ASP A 84 -8.19 -13.36 12.31
C ASP A 84 -6.69 -13.16 12.01
N LEU A 85 -6.04 -12.24 12.72
CA LEU A 85 -4.60 -12.04 12.77
C LEU A 85 -4.14 -11.98 14.21
N GLU A 86 -2.85 -12.26 14.41
CA GLU A 86 -2.18 -12.15 15.71
C GLU A 86 -0.95 -11.26 15.61
N VAL A 87 -0.53 -10.68 16.74
CA VAL A 87 0.77 -10.01 16.83
C VAL A 87 1.88 -11.02 16.54
N GLY A 88 2.82 -10.63 15.68
CA GLY A 88 3.89 -11.49 15.17
C GLY A 88 3.57 -12.20 13.86
N ASP A 89 2.34 -12.11 13.34
CA ASP A 89 2.04 -12.61 12.00
C ASP A 89 2.80 -11.84 10.93
N HIS A 90 3.30 -12.57 9.93
CA HIS A 90 3.90 -11.98 8.74
C HIS A 90 2.78 -11.67 7.76
N VAL A 91 2.85 -10.47 7.15
CA VAL A 91 1.84 -10.01 6.20
C VAL A 91 2.47 -9.37 4.98
N VAL A 92 1.83 -9.56 3.83
CA VAL A 92 2.00 -8.72 2.64
C VAL A 92 0.88 -7.68 2.58
N LEU A 93 1.21 -6.46 2.16
CA LEU A 93 0.26 -5.36 2.02
C LEU A 93 -0.24 -5.28 0.58
N VAL A 94 -1.55 -5.15 0.41
CA VAL A 94 -2.24 -4.99 -0.88
C VAL A 94 -2.79 -3.58 -0.98
N PHE A 95 -2.39 -2.86 -2.02
CA PHE A 95 -2.67 -1.43 -2.21
C PHE A 95 -4.15 -1.10 -2.48
N VAL A 96 -4.98 -2.09 -2.84
CA VAL A 96 -6.43 -1.94 -2.90
C VAL A 96 -7.06 -2.84 -1.84
N PRO A 97 -7.67 -2.25 -0.78
CA PRO A 97 -8.37 -3.06 0.21
C PRO A 97 -9.64 -3.68 -0.38
N SER A 98 -9.98 -4.89 0.06
CA SER A 98 -11.27 -5.52 -0.26
C SER A 98 -12.32 -5.18 0.81
N CYS A 99 -13.24 -4.25 0.53
CA CYS A 99 -14.28 -3.85 1.50
C CYS A 99 -15.28 -4.97 1.83
N GLY A 100 -15.40 -5.96 0.94
CA GLY A 100 -16.24 -7.15 1.12
C GLY A 100 -17.74 -6.93 0.94
N HIS A 101 -18.21 -5.71 0.63
CA HIS A 101 -19.64 -5.43 0.54
C HIS A 101 -20.07 -4.59 -0.68
N CYS A 102 -19.16 -3.87 -1.37
CA CYS A 102 -19.52 -3.17 -2.61
C CYS A 102 -19.75 -4.17 -3.75
N ASN A 103 -20.45 -3.75 -4.81
CA ASN A 103 -20.85 -4.65 -5.91
C ASN A 103 -19.66 -5.43 -6.49
N PRO A 104 -18.51 -4.79 -6.83
CA PRO A 104 -17.35 -5.55 -7.32
C PRO A 104 -16.79 -6.55 -6.29
N CYS A 105 -16.75 -6.20 -5.01
CA CYS A 105 -16.30 -7.13 -3.97
C CYS A 105 -17.27 -8.32 -3.82
N ALA A 106 -18.58 -8.07 -3.84
CA ALA A 106 -19.61 -9.11 -3.73
C ALA A 106 -19.58 -10.09 -4.91
N GLU A 107 -19.18 -9.61 -6.10
CA GLU A 107 -19.00 -10.43 -7.30
C GLU A 107 -17.63 -11.13 -7.39
N GLY A 108 -16.82 -11.07 -6.32
CA GLY A 108 -15.49 -11.70 -6.31
C GLY A 108 -14.42 -10.94 -7.11
N ARG A 109 -14.62 -9.64 -7.35
CA ARG A 109 -13.69 -8.74 -8.07
C ARG A 109 -13.13 -7.65 -7.14
N PRO A 110 -12.41 -8.01 -6.07
CA PRO A 110 -11.94 -7.06 -5.06
C PRO A 110 -10.92 -6.04 -5.58
N ALA A 111 -10.24 -6.33 -6.71
CA ALA A 111 -9.34 -5.38 -7.38
C ALA A 111 -10.07 -4.11 -7.87
N LEU A 112 -11.40 -4.17 -7.99
CA LEU A 112 -12.26 -3.05 -8.40
C LEU A 112 -13.06 -2.48 -7.20
N CYS A 113 -12.57 -2.66 -5.98
CA CYS A 113 -13.24 -2.18 -4.77
C CYS A 113 -13.47 -0.66 -4.81
N GLU A 114 -14.73 -0.23 -4.93
CA GLU A 114 -15.09 1.18 -5.04
C GLU A 114 -14.72 1.99 -3.78
N PRO A 115 -15.02 1.53 -2.54
CA PRO A 115 -14.57 2.26 -1.34
C PRO A 115 -13.03 2.31 -1.22
N GLY A 116 -12.34 1.25 -1.64
CA GLY A 116 -10.88 1.22 -1.66
C GLY A 116 -10.30 2.24 -2.64
N ALA A 117 -10.86 2.32 -3.85
CA ALA A 117 -10.46 3.30 -4.85
C ALA A 117 -10.72 4.75 -4.36
N ALA A 118 -11.87 4.99 -3.73
CA ALA A 118 -12.21 6.30 -3.16
C ALA A 118 -11.21 6.71 -2.05
N ALA A 119 -10.92 5.81 -1.10
CA ALA A 119 -9.95 6.06 -0.03
C ALA A 119 -8.54 6.34 -0.58
N ASN A 120 -8.10 5.54 -1.57
CA ASN A 120 -6.83 5.74 -2.26
C ASN A 120 -6.76 7.09 -2.98
N GLY A 121 -7.86 7.54 -3.60
CA GLY A 121 -7.98 8.87 -4.20
C GLY A 121 -7.87 10.00 -3.18
N ALA A 122 -8.54 9.86 -2.03
CA ALA A 122 -8.52 10.84 -0.96
C ALA A 122 -7.22 10.87 -0.15
N GLY A 123 -6.39 9.84 -0.24
CA GLY A 123 -5.19 9.68 0.57
C GLY A 123 -5.51 9.37 2.03
N SER A 124 -6.53 8.54 2.26
CA SER A 124 -6.95 8.07 3.59
C SER A 124 -6.88 6.55 3.69
N LEU A 125 -7.06 6.02 4.89
CA LEU A 125 -7.36 4.60 5.07
C LEU A 125 -8.79 4.29 4.62
N LEU A 126 -9.13 3.00 4.50
CA LEU A 126 -10.48 2.55 4.12
C LEU A 126 -11.58 3.10 5.06
N SER A 127 -11.25 3.30 6.34
CA SER A 127 -12.12 3.90 7.36
C SER A 127 -12.33 5.41 7.18
N GLY A 128 -11.62 6.04 6.23
CA GLY A 128 -11.48 7.49 6.12
C GLY A 128 -10.45 8.09 7.08
N ALA A 129 -9.91 7.30 8.01
CA ALA A 129 -8.95 7.79 8.99
C ALA A 129 -7.62 8.20 8.36
N ARG A 130 -6.92 9.10 9.05
CA ARG A 130 -5.58 9.56 8.70
C ARG A 130 -4.69 9.50 9.93
N ARG A 131 -3.78 8.54 9.91
CA ARG A 131 -2.94 8.19 11.06
C ARG A 131 -1.60 8.89 11.12
N ILE A 132 -1.21 9.64 10.09
CA ILE A 132 0.13 10.20 9.96
C ILE A 132 0.06 11.72 10.10
N THR A 133 0.84 12.28 11.02
CA THR A 133 0.94 13.74 11.22
C THR A 133 2.38 14.20 11.40
N ARG A 134 2.61 15.49 11.12
CA ARG A 134 3.86 16.22 11.37
C ARG A 134 3.49 17.62 11.85
N ASN A 135 3.83 17.99 13.08
CA ASN A 135 3.51 19.31 13.66
C ASN A 135 2.03 19.69 13.44
N ASP A 136 1.11 18.79 13.81
CA ASP A 136 -0.34 18.89 13.61
C ASP A 136 -0.83 18.95 12.15
N GLN A 137 0.07 19.04 11.17
CA GLN A 137 -0.25 18.85 9.76
C GLN A 137 -0.50 17.38 9.48
N THR A 138 -1.60 17.09 8.79
CA THR A 138 -1.88 15.74 8.28
C THR A 138 -0.96 15.41 7.10
N ILE A 139 -0.38 14.21 7.12
CA ILE A 139 0.30 13.61 5.98
C ILE A 139 -0.62 12.53 5.39
N HIS A 140 -0.86 12.61 4.09
CA HIS A 140 -1.76 11.69 3.40
C HIS A 140 -1.17 10.29 3.28
N HIS A 141 -2.06 9.30 3.25
CA HIS A 141 -1.72 7.89 3.03
C HIS A 141 -1.59 7.60 1.54
N HIS A 142 -0.54 6.89 1.15
CA HIS A 142 -0.38 6.41 -0.22
C HIS A 142 -0.98 5.00 -0.33
N LEU A 143 -2.09 4.91 -1.07
CA LEU A 143 -2.81 3.67 -1.37
C LEU A 143 -3.10 2.81 -0.13
N GLY A 144 -3.40 3.46 1.01
CA GLY A 144 -3.67 2.80 2.29
C GLY A 144 -2.50 2.05 2.92
N CYS A 145 -1.28 2.17 2.37
CA CYS A 145 -0.09 1.43 2.79
C CYS A 145 0.99 2.35 3.38
N SER A 146 1.38 3.42 2.66
CA SER A 146 2.47 4.35 3.07
C SER A 146 3.74 3.64 3.55
N ALA A 147 4.17 2.64 2.80
CA ALA A 147 5.13 1.64 3.26
C ALA A 147 6.61 2.00 3.04
N PHE A 148 6.94 3.16 2.46
CA PHE A 148 8.30 3.72 2.55
C PHE A 148 8.53 4.34 3.92
N ALA A 149 8.26 3.56 4.96
CA ALA A 149 8.28 3.95 6.35
C ALA A 149 8.71 2.77 7.24
N THR A 150 9.14 3.06 8.47
CA THR A 150 9.49 2.00 9.42
C THR A 150 8.27 1.20 9.90
N HIS A 151 7.11 1.86 9.99
CA HIS A 151 5.83 1.24 10.35
C HIS A 151 4.70 1.87 9.54
N ALA A 152 3.64 1.10 9.37
CA ALA A 152 2.40 1.54 8.73
C ALA A 152 1.19 1.11 9.57
N VAL A 153 0.21 1.99 9.70
CA VAL A 153 -1.15 1.58 10.07
C VAL A 153 -1.93 1.41 8.79
N VAL A 154 -2.50 0.22 8.61
CA VAL A 154 -3.26 -0.15 7.41
C VAL A 154 -4.61 -0.73 7.81
N SER A 155 -5.57 -0.76 6.89
CA SER A 155 -6.77 -1.56 7.12
C SER A 155 -6.39 -3.05 7.17
N ARG A 156 -7.01 -3.81 8.07
CA ARG A 156 -6.93 -5.28 8.07
C ARG A 156 -7.25 -5.85 6.69
N ARG A 157 -8.14 -5.22 5.93
CA ARG A 157 -8.55 -5.62 4.56
C ARG A 157 -7.49 -5.38 3.48
N SER A 158 -6.37 -4.77 3.82
CA SER A 158 -5.17 -4.60 2.97
C SER A 158 -4.01 -5.50 3.40
N ALA A 159 -4.16 -6.35 4.42
CA ALA A 159 -3.09 -7.22 4.88
C ALA A 159 -3.43 -8.68 4.60
N ILE A 160 -2.51 -9.45 4.01
CA ILE A 160 -2.70 -10.88 3.80
C ILE A 160 -1.64 -11.61 4.61
N LYS A 161 -2.07 -12.51 5.50
CA LYS A 161 -1.17 -13.38 6.27
C LYS A 161 -0.40 -14.30 5.32
N ILE A 162 0.90 -14.41 5.54
CA ILE A 162 1.81 -15.25 4.78
C ILE A 162 2.61 -16.15 5.71
N ASP A 163 3.21 -17.19 5.15
CA ASP A 163 4.10 -18.08 5.90
C ASP A 163 5.33 -17.33 6.41
N ARG A 164 5.80 -17.71 7.60
CA ARG A 164 6.87 -16.97 8.31
C ARG A 164 8.25 -17.17 7.70
N ASP A 165 8.43 -18.23 6.92
CA ASP A 165 9.66 -18.58 6.23
C ASP A 165 9.80 -17.93 4.84
N LEU A 166 8.73 -17.31 4.31
CA LEU A 166 8.81 -16.54 3.08
C LEU A 166 9.63 -15.26 3.31
N PRO A 167 10.75 -15.05 2.58
CA PRO A 167 11.57 -13.84 2.73
C PRO A 167 10.77 -12.57 2.38
N PHE A 168 10.92 -11.53 3.20
CA PHE A 168 10.12 -10.31 3.08
C PHE A 168 10.33 -9.58 1.74
N GLU A 169 11.56 -9.61 1.21
CA GLU A 169 11.93 -9.02 -0.08
C GLU A 169 11.18 -9.66 -1.26
N HIS A 170 10.90 -10.96 -1.19
CA HIS A 170 10.06 -11.64 -2.17
C HIS A 170 8.59 -11.35 -1.91
N ALA A 171 8.16 -11.44 -0.65
CA ALA A 171 6.78 -11.22 -0.25
C ALA A 171 6.28 -9.82 -0.63
N ALA A 172 7.11 -8.79 -0.50
CA ALA A 172 6.74 -7.40 -0.82
C ALA A 172 6.18 -7.28 -2.26
N LEU A 173 6.79 -7.97 -3.23
CA LEU A 173 6.41 -7.93 -4.65
C LEU A 173 4.99 -8.48 -4.92
N PHE A 174 4.47 -9.32 -4.03
CA PHE A 174 3.10 -9.86 -4.12
C PHE A 174 2.03 -8.83 -3.78
N GLY A 175 2.40 -7.68 -3.22
CA GLY A 175 1.51 -6.58 -2.90
C GLY A 175 1.10 -5.71 -4.08
N CYS A 176 1.85 -5.74 -5.19
CA CYS A 176 1.50 -5.04 -6.43
C CYS A 176 1.99 -5.78 -7.71
N ALA A 177 3.29 -5.84 -7.97
CA ALA A 177 3.80 -6.29 -9.27
C ALA A 177 3.37 -7.73 -9.64
N VAL A 178 3.60 -8.70 -8.74
CA VAL A 178 3.33 -10.12 -9.01
C VAL A 178 1.83 -10.37 -9.13
N LEU A 179 1.03 -9.83 -8.21
CA LEU A 179 -0.42 -10.02 -8.26
C LEU A 179 -1.04 -9.46 -9.55
N THR A 180 -0.50 -8.33 -10.04
CA THR A 180 -1.00 -7.65 -11.24
C THR A 180 -0.62 -8.43 -12.49
N GLY A 181 0.65 -8.83 -12.62
CA GLY A 181 1.13 -9.59 -13.78
C GLY A 181 0.47 -10.96 -13.89
N VAL A 182 0.46 -11.73 -12.80
CA VAL A 182 -0.17 -13.06 -12.77
C VAL A 182 -1.69 -12.93 -12.97
N GLY A 183 -2.33 -11.97 -12.30
CA GLY A 183 -3.76 -11.71 -12.42
C GLY A 183 -4.18 -11.34 -13.86
N ALA A 184 -3.38 -10.56 -14.57
CA ALA A 184 -3.64 -10.23 -15.97
C ALA A 184 -3.71 -11.47 -16.87
N VAL A 185 -2.81 -12.44 -16.66
CA VAL A 185 -2.76 -13.69 -17.45
C VAL A 185 -3.87 -14.65 -17.04
N VAL A 186 -4.00 -14.93 -15.74
CA VAL A 186 -4.86 -16.00 -15.22
C VAL A 186 -6.31 -15.56 -15.10
N ASN A 187 -6.56 -14.36 -14.59
CA ASN A 187 -7.91 -13.91 -14.25
C ASN A 187 -8.55 -13.11 -15.39
N THR A 188 -7.80 -12.18 -16.00
CA THR A 188 -8.34 -11.28 -17.02
C THR A 188 -8.30 -11.88 -18.42
N ALA A 189 -7.11 -12.26 -18.89
CA ALA A 189 -6.93 -12.82 -20.23
C ALA A 189 -7.33 -14.30 -20.32
N GLN A 190 -7.30 -15.01 -19.18
CA GLN A 190 -7.61 -16.45 -19.08
C GLN A 190 -6.86 -17.27 -20.13
N VAL A 191 -5.55 -17.00 -20.26
CA VAL A 191 -4.67 -17.63 -21.25
C VAL A 191 -4.75 -19.15 -21.11
N ARG A 192 -4.92 -19.85 -22.24
CA ARG A 192 -5.06 -21.31 -22.29
C ARG A 192 -3.78 -21.96 -22.80
N ALA A 193 -3.56 -23.21 -22.42
CA ALA A 193 -2.45 -23.99 -22.97
C ALA A 193 -2.54 -24.04 -24.52
N GLY A 194 -1.40 -23.84 -25.18
CA GLY A 194 -1.29 -23.84 -26.65
C GLY A 194 -1.57 -22.49 -27.33
N THR A 195 -1.93 -21.42 -26.60
CA THR A 195 -2.10 -20.09 -27.19
C THR A 195 -0.78 -19.32 -27.25
N SER A 196 -0.55 -18.55 -28.32
CA SER A 196 0.54 -17.58 -28.41
C SER A 196 0.19 -16.28 -27.68
N VAL A 197 1.15 -15.71 -26.94
CA VAL A 197 0.98 -14.46 -26.16
C VAL A 197 2.08 -13.47 -26.51
N ALA A 198 1.72 -12.20 -26.65
CA ALA A 198 2.67 -11.08 -26.73
C ALA A 198 2.61 -10.26 -25.44
N VAL A 199 3.77 -9.97 -24.84
CA VAL A 199 3.92 -9.11 -23.67
C VAL A 199 4.74 -7.89 -24.08
N ILE A 200 4.18 -6.69 -23.91
CA ILE A 200 4.82 -5.42 -24.24
C ILE A 200 5.18 -4.73 -22.92
N GLY A 201 6.48 -4.50 -22.71
CA GLY A 201 7.05 -3.90 -21.50
C GLY A 201 7.35 -2.42 -21.67
#